data_AF-A0A0Q8RJQ4-F1
#
_entry.id   AF-A0A0Q8RJQ4-F1
#
_cell.length_a   1.000
_cell.length_b   1.000
_cell.length_c   1.000
_cell.angle_alpha   90.00
_cell.angle_beta   90.00
_cell.angle_gamma   90.00
#
_symmetry.space_group_name_H-M   'P 1'
#
loop_
_entity.id
_entity.type
_entity.pdbx_description
1 polymer ?
#
loop_
_entity_poly.entity_id
_entity_poly.type
_entity_poly.pdbx_seq_one_letter_code
_entity_poly.pdbx_strand_id
1 'polypeptide(L)'
;MVLFPAGRAYVSRRLELVGSRVQRSMQNIARRGGAQAGALGSESAFAVRQGGNFLREHKWTAIAALVIMLLPAGVAWMASSRTMVGGFDAPVREANQQVSALLQGEQLVPPPALPPVLFMTPEVEVVRPNLVSASRDWALLDKEYSQRLLQAFRIMKERHGYDMAILEGYRSPERQDALAAQGSNVTNAKAFQSWHQYGLAADCAFLREGKLVISERDPWAMRGYQLFGEVAESLGLTWGGRWKMMDFGHTELRVDGVRKK
;
A
#
# COMPACT_ATOMS: atom_id res chain seq x y z
N MET A 1 -29.86 -20.19 -75.66
CA MET A 1 -29.96 -19.47 -74.37
C MET A 1 -29.65 -18.01 -74.60
N VAL A 2 -30.70 -17.20 -74.69
CA VAL A 2 -30.68 -15.80 -75.13
C VAL A 2 -30.99 -14.93 -73.90
N LEU A 3 -30.03 -14.11 -73.48
CA LEU A 3 -30.26 -12.96 -72.59
C LEU A 3 -29.82 -11.71 -73.35
N PHE A 4 -30.74 -10.75 -73.42
CA PHE A 4 -30.77 -9.60 -74.34
C PHE A 4 -29.53 -8.68 -74.26
N PRO A 5 -28.97 -8.23 -75.41
CA PRO A 5 -27.81 -7.32 -75.47
C PRO A 5 -28.00 -5.96 -74.78
N ALA A 6 -29.24 -5.48 -74.69
CA ALA A 6 -29.57 -4.16 -74.15
C ALA A 6 -29.27 -4.01 -72.65
N GLY A 7 -29.34 -5.10 -71.87
CA GLY A 7 -29.07 -5.07 -70.42
C GLY A 7 -27.58 -4.87 -70.09
N ARG A 8 -26.67 -5.43 -70.90
CA ARG A 8 -25.22 -5.31 -70.70
C ARG A 8 -24.71 -3.89 -70.94
N ALA A 9 -25.24 -3.21 -71.95
CA ALA A 9 -24.90 -1.83 -72.27
C ALA A 9 -25.40 -0.82 -71.21
N TYR A 10 -26.52 -1.11 -70.55
CA TYR A 10 -27.04 -0.26 -69.48
C TYR A 10 -26.20 -0.37 -68.19
N VAL A 11 -25.79 -1.59 -67.83
CA VAL A 11 -24.95 -1.83 -66.64
C VAL A 11 -23.54 -1.26 -66.83
N SER A 12 -22.92 -1.40 -68.00
CA SER A 12 -21.58 -0.85 -68.26
C SER A 12 -21.56 0.69 -68.20
N ARG A 13 -22.54 1.37 -68.81
CA ARG A 13 -22.65 2.84 -68.73
C ARG A 13 -22.87 3.36 -67.30
N ARG A 14 -23.61 2.63 -66.46
CA ARG A 14 -23.81 3.03 -65.05
C ARG A 14 -22.55 2.83 -64.21
N LEU A 15 -21.77 1.78 -64.45
CA LEU A 15 -20.49 1.54 -63.78
C LEU A 15 -19.43 2.60 -64.17
N GLU A 16 -19.35 3.00 -65.43
CA GLU A 16 -18.45 4.08 -65.88
C GLU A 16 -18.81 5.44 -65.27
N LEU A 17 -20.10 5.76 -65.18
CA LEU A 17 -20.57 7.01 -64.58
C LEU A 17 -20.30 7.07 -63.07
N VAL A 18 -20.47 5.95 -62.35
CA VAL A 18 -20.15 5.86 -60.91
C VAL A 18 -18.63 5.91 -60.69
N GLY A 19 -17.85 5.18 -61.49
CA GLY A 19 -16.39 5.18 -61.42
C GLY A 19 -15.79 6.58 -61.62
N SER A 20 -16.27 7.34 -62.60
CA SER A 20 -15.78 8.70 -62.86
C SER A 20 -16.12 9.72 -61.76
N ARG A 21 -17.16 9.46 -60.95
CA ARG A 21 -17.58 10.31 -59.83
C ARG A 21 -16.75 10.03 -58.58
N VAL A 22 -16.50 8.74 -58.31
CA VAL A 22 -15.62 8.31 -57.20
C VAL A 22 -14.19 8.78 -57.44
N GLN A 23 -13.68 8.63 -58.66
CA GLN A 23 -12.31 9.05 -59.00
C GLN A 23 -12.11 10.56 -58.86
N ARG A 24 -13.09 11.38 -59.27
CA ARG A 24 -13.04 12.85 -59.08
C ARG A 24 -13.14 13.25 -57.60
N SER A 25 -13.95 12.55 -56.80
CA SER A 25 -14.02 12.79 -55.36
C SER A 25 -12.70 12.47 -54.65
N MET A 26 -12.09 11.32 -54.98
CA MET A 26 -10.79 10.93 -54.41
C MET A 26 -9.66 11.90 -54.82
N GLN A 27 -9.64 12.37 -56.06
CA GLN A 27 -8.67 13.38 -56.50
C GLN A 27 -8.85 14.73 -55.77
N ASN A 28 -10.08 15.13 -55.49
CA ASN A 28 -10.35 16.36 -54.74
C ASN A 28 -9.98 16.24 -53.25
N ILE A 29 -10.19 15.07 -52.64
CA ILE A 29 -9.77 14.78 -51.25
C ILE A 29 -8.24 14.74 -51.16
N ALA A 30 -7.56 14.08 -52.11
CA ALA A 30 -6.10 14.02 -52.16
C ALA A 30 -5.46 15.42 -52.34
N ARG A 31 -6.05 16.27 -53.19
CA ARG A 31 -5.59 17.66 -53.37
C ARG A 31 -5.80 18.52 -52.12
N ARG A 32 -6.92 18.35 -51.41
CA ARG A 32 -7.17 19.07 -50.14
C ARG A 32 -6.25 18.60 -49.01
N GLY A 33 -5.99 17.29 -48.91
CA GLY A 33 -5.06 16.72 -47.92
C GLY A 33 -3.61 17.16 -48.15
N GLY A 34 -3.16 17.21 -49.40
CA GLY A 34 -1.81 17.68 -49.75
C GLY A 34 -1.59 19.18 -49.50
N ALA A 35 -2.58 20.02 -49.78
CA ALA A 35 -2.48 21.47 -49.56
C ALA A 35 -2.44 21.83 -48.07
N GLN A 36 -3.18 21.10 -47.22
CA GLN A 36 -3.21 21.35 -45.78
C GLN A 36 -1.96 20.82 -45.05
N ALA A 37 -1.39 19.70 -45.51
CA ALA A 37 -0.11 19.18 -45.02
C ALA A 37 1.09 20.06 -45.42
N GLY A 38 1.04 20.66 -46.62
CA GLY A 38 2.06 21.60 -47.09
C GLY A 38 2.14 22.89 -46.26
N ALA A 39 0.98 23.45 -45.88
CA ALA A 39 0.91 24.68 -45.08
C ALA A 39 1.50 24.51 -43.66
N LEU A 40 1.19 23.39 -42.99
CA LEU A 40 1.74 23.04 -41.67
C LEU A 40 3.26 22.76 -41.70
N GLY A 41 3.74 22.15 -42.79
CA GLY A 41 5.18 21.90 -43.00
C GLY A 41 5.98 23.16 -43.33
N SER A 42 5.40 24.12 -44.06
CA SER A 42 6.08 25.36 -44.42
C SER A 42 6.23 26.34 -43.26
N GLU A 43 5.23 26.43 -42.37
CA GLU A 43 5.31 27.31 -41.20
C GLU A 43 6.35 26.82 -40.17
N SER A 44 6.37 25.51 -39.93
CA SER A 44 7.36 24.88 -39.03
C SER A 44 8.78 24.95 -39.59
N ALA A 45 8.97 24.74 -40.90
CA ALA A 45 10.29 24.87 -41.53
C ALA A 45 10.80 26.32 -41.60
N PHE A 46 9.90 27.30 -41.77
CA PHE A 46 10.25 28.73 -41.76
C PHE A 46 10.64 29.19 -40.34
N ALA A 47 9.89 28.80 -39.30
CA ALA A 47 10.21 29.11 -37.92
C ALA A 47 11.57 28.52 -37.48
N VAL A 48 11.87 27.29 -37.89
CA VAL A 48 13.17 26.63 -37.59
C VAL A 48 14.34 27.31 -38.32
N ARG A 49 14.18 27.67 -39.60
CA ARG A 49 15.22 28.39 -40.36
C ARG A 49 15.43 29.82 -39.87
N GLN A 50 14.36 30.52 -39.51
CA GLN A 50 14.43 31.89 -38.99
C GLN A 50 15.07 31.91 -37.59
N GLY A 51 14.72 30.96 -36.72
CA GLY A 51 15.39 30.77 -35.42
C GLY A 51 16.88 30.44 -35.55
N GLY A 52 17.25 29.58 -36.50
CA GLY A 52 18.65 29.22 -36.75
C GLY A 52 19.51 30.39 -37.28
N ASN A 53 18.97 31.20 -38.18
CA ASN A 53 19.68 32.38 -38.69
C ASN A 53 19.77 33.50 -37.65
N PHE A 54 18.71 33.72 -36.86
CA PHE A 54 18.73 34.67 -35.75
C PHE A 54 19.79 34.30 -34.70
N LEU A 55 19.86 33.02 -34.31
CA LEU A 55 20.89 32.51 -33.39
C LEU A 55 22.32 32.65 -33.95
N ARG A 56 22.49 32.61 -35.28
CA ARG A 56 23.80 32.79 -35.92
C ARG A 56 24.25 34.26 -35.90
N GLU A 57 23.35 35.17 -36.24
CA GLU A 57 23.64 36.62 -36.27
C GLU A 57 23.78 37.21 -34.86
N HIS A 58 22.96 36.73 -33.92
CA HIS A 58 22.89 37.23 -32.55
C HIS A 58 23.54 36.26 -31.55
N LYS A 59 24.49 35.43 -32.01
CA LYS A 59 25.13 34.38 -31.19
C LYS A 59 25.67 34.91 -29.86
N TRP A 60 26.26 36.11 -29.87
CA TRP A 60 26.83 36.72 -28.67
C TRP A 60 25.77 37.21 -27.69
N THR A 61 24.65 37.78 -28.17
CA THR A 61 23.56 38.20 -27.28
C THR A 61 22.76 37.01 -26.76
N ALA A 62 22.59 35.95 -27.56
CA ALA A 62 21.99 34.70 -27.14
C ALA A 62 22.84 33.99 -26.05
N ILE A 63 24.17 33.96 -26.23
CA ILE A 63 25.09 33.45 -25.21
C ILE A 63 25.02 34.31 -23.94
N ALA A 64 25.03 35.64 -24.07
CA ALA A 64 24.92 36.54 -22.92
C ALA A 64 23.60 36.33 -22.14
N ALA A 65 22.47 36.21 -22.84
CA ALA A 65 21.17 35.93 -22.24
C ALA A 65 21.15 34.55 -21.53
N LEU A 66 21.73 33.52 -22.14
CA LEU A 66 21.86 32.20 -21.55
C LEU A 66 22.74 32.24 -20.29
N VAL A 67 23.86 32.96 -20.33
CA VAL A 67 24.74 33.15 -19.18
C VAL A 67 24.02 33.91 -18.06
N ILE A 68 23.24 34.95 -18.37
CA ILE A 68 22.42 35.68 -17.39
C ILE A 68 21.34 34.77 -16.77
N MET A 69 20.75 33.87 -17.56
CA MET A 69 19.72 32.94 -17.08
C MET A 69 20.30 31.83 -16.19
N LEU A 70 21.52 31.37 -16.50
CA LEU A 70 22.22 30.32 -15.76
C LEU A 70 23.07 30.86 -14.60
N LEU A 71 23.43 32.15 -14.61
CA LEU A 71 24.23 32.81 -13.58
C LEU A 71 23.63 32.68 -12.17
N PRO A 72 22.33 32.95 -11.94
CA PRO A 72 21.72 32.79 -10.63
C PRO A 72 21.79 31.36 -10.10
N ALA A 73 21.59 30.36 -10.98
CA ALA A 73 21.68 28.95 -10.62
C ALA A 73 23.15 28.54 -10.33
N GLY A 74 24.10 29.02 -11.13
CA GLY A 74 25.53 28.80 -10.91
C GLY A 74 26.04 29.47 -9.64
N VAL A 75 25.61 30.70 -9.36
CA VAL A 75 25.90 31.43 -8.13
C VAL A 75 25.23 30.76 -6.94
N ALA A 76 23.99 30.29 -7.05
CA ALA A 76 23.32 29.53 -5.99
C ALA A 76 24.03 28.21 -5.69
N TRP A 77 24.48 27.49 -6.72
CA TRP A 77 25.24 26.25 -6.55
C TRP A 77 26.62 26.51 -5.94
N MET A 78 27.35 27.51 -6.43
CA MET A 78 28.67 27.86 -5.92
C MET A 78 28.60 28.50 -4.52
N ALA A 79 27.57 29.30 -4.24
CA ALA A 79 27.24 29.75 -2.90
C ALA A 79 26.91 28.54 -2.03
N SER A 80 26.05 27.61 -2.43
CA SER A 80 25.72 26.41 -1.64
C SER A 80 26.92 25.53 -1.29
N SER A 81 27.97 25.51 -2.13
CA SER A 81 29.24 24.83 -1.83
C SER A 81 30.13 25.57 -0.81
N ARG A 82 29.88 26.86 -0.54
CA ARG A 82 30.67 27.74 0.34
C ARG A 82 29.90 28.35 1.51
N THR A 83 28.57 28.36 1.46
CA THR A 83 27.69 28.65 2.60
C THR A 83 27.42 27.37 3.36
N MET A 84 28.48 26.84 3.99
CA MET A 84 28.39 26.56 5.41
C MET A 84 28.11 27.90 6.10
N VAL A 85 26.84 28.30 6.17
CA VAL A 85 26.42 29.35 7.10
C VAL A 85 26.66 28.77 8.48
N GLY A 86 27.79 29.19 9.06
CA GLY A 86 28.19 28.86 10.41
C GLY A 86 27.08 29.24 11.38
N GLY A 87 26.60 28.24 12.10
CA GLY A 87 25.53 28.39 13.10
C GLY A 87 24.41 27.38 12.92
N PHE A 88 24.72 26.09 12.91
CA PHE A 88 23.97 24.99 13.55
C PHE A 88 24.71 23.67 13.24
N ASP A 89 25.97 23.57 13.67
CA ASP A 89 26.64 22.27 13.83
C ASP A 89 26.13 21.63 15.12
N ALA A 90 24.87 21.18 15.13
CA ALA A 90 24.54 20.02 15.94
C ALA A 90 25.07 18.82 15.14
N PRO A 91 25.95 17.97 15.69
CA PRO A 91 26.51 16.88 14.92
C PRO A 91 25.37 16.01 14.41
N VAL A 92 25.36 15.69 13.12
CA VAL A 92 24.40 14.78 12.48
C VAL A 92 24.30 13.43 13.23
N ARG A 93 25.33 13.10 14.02
CA ARG A 93 25.37 11.98 14.96
C ARG A 93 24.50 12.18 16.21
N GLU A 94 24.45 13.38 16.78
CA GLU A 94 23.50 13.75 17.85
C GLU A 94 22.09 13.90 17.31
N ALA A 95 21.89 14.48 16.11
CA ALA A 95 20.57 14.52 15.49
C ALA A 95 20.04 13.11 15.22
N ASN A 96 20.85 12.17 14.75
CA ASN A 96 20.45 10.77 14.62
C ASN A 96 20.24 10.09 15.97
N GLN A 97 21.02 10.41 17.01
CA GLN A 97 20.81 9.85 18.35
C GLN A 97 19.56 10.44 19.02
N GLN A 98 19.27 11.71 18.81
CA GLN A 98 18.11 12.40 19.35
C GLN A 98 16.87 12.01 18.57
N VAL A 99 16.93 11.89 17.23
CA VAL A 99 15.85 11.32 16.41
C VAL A 99 15.67 9.84 16.73
N SER A 100 16.72 9.04 16.91
CA SER A 100 16.61 7.64 17.34
C SER A 100 16.10 7.51 18.77
N ALA A 101 16.50 8.39 19.70
CA ALA A 101 16.00 8.44 21.06
C ALA A 101 14.55 8.95 21.13
N LEU A 102 14.15 9.85 20.23
CA LEU A 102 12.77 10.28 20.05
C LEU A 102 11.94 9.16 19.40
N LEU A 103 12.45 8.45 18.39
CA LEU A 103 11.81 7.28 17.79
C LEU A 103 11.69 6.11 18.77
N GLN A 104 12.67 5.93 19.67
CA GLN A 104 12.62 4.96 20.77
C GLN A 104 11.68 5.45 21.88
N GLY A 105 11.57 6.76 22.11
CA GLY A 105 10.65 7.38 23.05
C GLY A 105 9.20 7.44 22.57
N GLU A 106 8.98 7.39 21.25
CA GLU A 106 7.66 7.26 20.61
C GLU A 106 7.20 5.80 20.50
N GLN A 107 8.10 4.81 20.66
CA GLN A 107 7.71 3.41 20.68
C GLN A 107 6.84 3.15 21.91
N LEU A 108 5.66 2.60 21.66
CA LEU A 108 4.77 2.21 22.72
C LEU A 108 5.42 1.10 23.53
N VAL A 109 5.35 1.23 24.85
CA VAL A 109 5.81 0.22 25.78
C VAL A 109 4.64 -0.74 26.05
N PRO A 110 4.89 -2.06 26.05
CA PRO A 110 3.88 -3.02 26.44
C PRO A 110 3.28 -2.73 27.82
N PRO A 111 1.96 -2.93 28.00
CA PRO A 111 1.36 -2.81 29.32
C PRO A 111 1.95 -3.85 30.28
N PRO A 112 1.94 -3.58 31.60
CA PRO A 112 2.35 -4.56 32.60
C PRO A 112 1.61 -5.89 32.43
N ALA A 113 2.30 -6.99 32.70
CA ALA A 113 1.70 -8.32 32.63
C ALA A 113 0.52 -8.44 33.60
N LEU A 114 -0.58 -9.00 33.10
CA LEU A 114 -1.77 -9.23 33.90
C LEU A 114 -1.57 -10.40 34.86
N PRO A 115 -2.24 -10.39 36.03
CA PRO A 115 -2.16 -11.50 36.99
C PRO A 115 -2.57 -12.84 36.34
N PRO A 116 -1.81 -13.93 36.53
CA PRO A 116 -2.11 -15.24 35.93
C PRO A 116 -3.51 -15.75 36.25
N VAL A 117 -4.02 -15.44 37.44
CA VAL A 117 -5.35 -15.84 37.92
C VAL A 117 -6.48 -15.39 37.00
N LEU A 118 -6.32 -14.31 36.23
CA LEU A 118 -7.33 -13.83 35.29
C LEU A 118 -7.55 -14.79 34.12
N PHE A 119 -6.53 -15.58 33.78
CA PHE A 119 -6.56 -16.53 32.66
C PHE A 119 -6.89 -17.97 33.08
N MET A 120 -7.03 -18.22 34.39
CA MET A 120 -7.26 -19.55 34.98
C MET A 120 -8.70 -19.72 35.50
N THR A 121 -9.58 -18.77 35.21
CA THR A 121 -10.98 -18.83 35.66
C THR A 121 -11.74 -19.91 34.89
N PRO A 122 -12.73 -20.59 35.52
CA PRO A 122 -13.53 -21.61 34.84
C PRO A 122 -14.21 -21.10 33.57
N GLU A 123 -14.66 -19.85 33.57
CA GLU A 123 -15.29 -19.20 32.42
C GLU A 123 -14.32 -19.06 31.24
N VAL A 124 -13.05 -18.73 31.51
CA VAL A 124 -12.00 -18.62 30.49
C VAL A 124 -11.64 -20.00 29.94
N GLU A 125 -11.48 -21.01 30.80
CA GLU A 125 -11.11 -22.37 30.37
C GLU A 125 -12.18 -23.00 29.45
N VAL A 126 -13.46 -22.71 29.69
CA VAL A 126 -14.56 -23.18 28.83
C VAL A 126 -14.50 -22.56 27.43
N VAL A 127 -14.11 -21.29 27.31
CA VAL A 127 -14.09 -20.55 26.02
C VAL A 127 -12.77 -20.74 25.27
N ARG A 128 -11.66 -20.88 26.00
CA ARG A 128 -10.30 -21.04 25.47
C ARG A 128 -9.53 -22.03 26.35
N PRO A 129 -9.63 -23.35 26.07
CA PRO A 129 -8.93 -24.35 26.86
C PRO A 129 -7.41 -24.22 26.71
N ASN A 130 -6.66 -24.62 27.73
CA ASN A 130 -5.18 -24.60 27.75
C ASN A 130 -4.55 -23.21 27.61
N LEU A 131 -5.28 -22.14 27.95
CA LEU A 131 -4.77 -20.78 27.85
C LEU A 131 -3.71 -20.44 28.92
N VAL A 132 -3.66 -21.23 29.99
CA VAL A 132 -2.68 -21.10 31.08
C VAL A 132 -1.24 -21.24 30.57
N SER A 133 -1.01 -22.11 29.59
CA SER A 133 0.31 -22.37 29.00
C SER A 133 0.62 -21.54 27.75
N ALA A 134 -0.28 -20.62 27.36
CA ALA A 134 -0.07 -19.72 26.23
C ALA A 134 0.95 -18.62 26.60
N SER A 135 1.89 -18.31 25.70
CA SER A 135 2.81 -17.19 25.92
C SER A 135 2.11 -15.86 25.67
N ARG A 136 2.37 -14.88 26.53
CA ARG A 136 1.94 -13.49 26.40
C ARG A 136 3.14 -12.53 26.46
N ASP A 137 4.32 -13.09 26.24
CA ASP A 137 5.58 -12.35 26.30
C ASP A 137 5.74 -11.50 25.03
N TRP A 138 5.65 -10.18 25.21
CA TRP A 138 5.83 -9.21 24.14
C TRP A 138 7.25 -9.23 23.56
N ALA A 139 8.25 -9.70 24.31
CA ALA A 139 9.63 -9.79 23.81
C ALA A 139 9.81 -10.89 22.75
N LEU A 140 8.87 -11.84 22.67
CA LEU A 140 8.85 -12.89 21.65
C LEU A 140 8.05 -12.51 20.41
N LEU A 141 7.46 -11.31 20.38
CA LEU A 141 6.78 -10.77 19.21
C LEU A 141 7.77 -10.01 18.32
N ASP A 142 7.52 -10.04 17.03
CA ASP A 142 8.22 -9.16 16.09
C ASP A 142 8.01 -7.69 16.47
N LYS A 143 9.05 -6.87 16.30
CA LYS A 143 9.03 -5.47 16.76
C LYS A 143 8.01 -4.64 16.01
N GLU A 144 7.90 -4.82 14.70
CA GLU A 144 6.95 -4.07 13.88
C GLU A 144 5.52 -4.49 14.19
N TYR A 145 5.27 -5.80 14.28
CA TYR A 145 3.97 -6.32 14.68
C TYR A 145 3.57 -5.83 16.08
N SER A 146 4.48 -5.91 17.05
CA SER A 146 4.28 -5.45 18.43
C SER A 146 3.88 -3.98 18.49
N GLN A 147 4.58 -3.09 17.77
CA GLN A 147 4.24 -1.66 17.74
C GLN A 147 2.87 -1.39 17.13
N ARG A 148 2.51 -2.08 16.03
CA ARG A 148 1.18 -1.97 15.42
C ARG A 148 0.08 -2.47 16.36
N LEU A 149 0.31 -3.58 17.06
CA LEU A 149 -0.64 -4.13 18.03
C LEU A 149 -0.82 -3.20 19.24
N LEU A 150 0.26 -2.61 19.75
CA LEU A 150 0.19 -1.62 20.84
C LEU A 150 -0.56 -0.37 20.41
N GLN A 151 -0.36 0.08 19.17
CA GLN A 151 -1.12 1.20 18.62
C GLN A 151 -2.61 0.86 18.51
N ALA A 152 -2.95 -0.38 18.13
CA ALA A 152 -4.33 -0.86 18.13
C ALA A 152 -4.94 -0.84 19.55
N PHE A 153 -4.21 -1.35 20.54
CA PHE A 153 -4.64 -1.36 21.95
C PHE A 153 -4.87 0.07 22.46
N ARG A 154 -3.96 0.99 22.15
CA ARG A 154 -4.07 2.40 22.50
C ARG A 154 -5.33 3.03 21.90
N ILE A 155 -5.57 2.83 20.60
CA ILE A 155 -6.76 3.37 19.91
C ILE A 155 -8.04 2.77 20.51
N MET A 156 -8.06 1.46 20.75
CA MET A 156 -9.21 0.77 21.35
C MET A 156 -9.54 1.31 22.74
N LYS A 157 -8.53 1.59 23.56
CA LYS A 157 -8.72 2.20 24.87
C LYS A 157 -9.19 3.66 24.76
N GLU A 158 -8.43 4.49 24.05
CA GLU A 158 -8.65 5.95 24.01
C GLU A 158 -9.93 6.35 23.26
N ARG A 159 -10.29 5.64 22.19
CA ARG A 159 -11.44 6.00 21.33
C ARG A 159 -12.69 5.18 21.58
N HIS A 160 -12.53 3.96 22.07
CA HIS A 160 -13.65 3.02 22.19
C HIS A 160 -13.88 2.52 23.62
N GLY A 161 -12.99 2.84 24.57
CA GLY A 161 -13.15 2.43 25.97
C GLY A 161 -12.96 0.93 26.20
N TYR A 162 -12.23 0.24 25.33
CA TYR A 162 -11.90 -1.18 25.49
C TYR A 162 -10.47 -1.34 26.00
N ASP A 163 -10.32 -1.80 27.23
CA ASP A 163 -9.06 -2.34 27.70
C ASP A 163 -8.84 -3.73 27.08
N MET A 164 -7.63 -3.97 26.56
CA MET A 164 -7.31 -5.18 25.81
C MET A 164 -6.21 -6.01 26.49
N ALA A 165 -6.22 -7.30 26.21
CA ALA A 165 -5.22 -8.27 26.68
C ALA A 165 -4.86 -9.27 25.59
N ILE A 166 -3.58 -9.66 25.52
CA ILE A 166 -3.15 -10.82 24.73
C ILE A 166 -3.56 -12.10 25.47
N LEU A 167 -4.28 -12.97 24.77
CA LEU A 167 -4.55 -14.34 25.17
C LEU A 167 -3.37 -15.25 24.83
N GLU A 168 -2.85 -15.14 23.61
CA GLU A 168 -1.68 -15.88 23.12
C GLU A 168 -0.95 -15.06 22.06
N GLY A 169 0.35 -14.82 22.25
CA GLY A 169 1.25 -14.19 21.28
C GLY A 169 2.11 -15.24 20.58
N TYR A 170 3.39 -15.34 20.94
CA TYR A 170 4.25 -16.38 20.41
C TYR A 170 3.77 -17.80 20.76
N ARG A 171 3.77 -18.70 19.78
CA ARG A 171 3.42 -20.11 19.96
C ARG A 171 4.55 -21.00 19.45
N SER A 172 5.07 -21.90 20.29
CA SER A 172 6.14 -22.81 19.85
C SER A 172 5.64 -23.84 18.82
N PRO A 173 6.51 -24.40 17.98
CA PRO A 173 6.18 -25.52 17.09
C PRO A 173 5.55 -26.72 17.79
N GLU A 174 6.08 -27.10 18.96
CA GLU A 174 5.59 -28.23 19.74
C GLU A 174 4.16 -27.99 20.23
N ARG A 175 3.88 -26.76 20.70
CA ARG A 175 2.53 -26.36 21.09
C ARG A 175 1.58 -26.35 19.89
N GLN A 176 2.03 -25.87 18.73
CA GLN A 176 1.22 -25.87 17.51
C GLN A 176 0.84 -27.30 17.08
N ASP A 177 1.78 -28.24 17.12
CA ASP A 177 1.50 -29.65 16.80
C ASP A 177 0.58 -30.30 17.84
N ALA A 178 0.74 -29.97 19.13
CA ALA A 178 -0.17 -30.43 20.17
C ALA A 178 -1.61 -29.91 19.98
N LEU A 179 -1.77 -28.65 19.54
CA LEU A 179 -3.08 -28.08 19.21
C LEU A 179 -3.67 -28.71 17.94
N ALA A 180 -2.85 -28.94 16.91
CA ALA A 180 -3.29 -29.60 15.69
C ALA A 180 -3.79 -31.04 15.97
N ALA A 181 -3.20 -31.74 16.94
CA ALA A 181 -3.64 -33.06 17.38
C ALA A 181 -5.01 -33.05 18.09
N GLN A 182 -5.48 -31.91 18.58
CA GLN A 182 -6.82 -31.77 19.20
C GLN A 182 -7.95 -31.65 18.17
N GLY A 183 -7.61 -31.49 16.89
CA GLY A 183 -8.55 -31.49 15.76
C GLY A 183 -8.68 -30.15 15.05
N SER A 184 -9.25 -30.20 13.83
CA SER A 184 -9.38 -29.07 12.90
C SER A 184 -10.25 -27.92 13.42
N ASN A 185 -11.06 -28.17 14.45
CA ASN A 185 -11.88 -27.15 15.11
C ASN A 185 -11.03 -26.17 15.94
N VAL A 186 -9.81 -26.56 16.33
CA VAL A 186 -8.87 -25.71 17.07
C VAL A 186 -7.93 -25.00 16.11
N THR A 187 -7.27 -25.75 15.23
CA THR A 187 -6.39 -25.19 14.20
C THR A 187 -6.20 -26.19 13.05
N ASN A 188 -6.08 -25.69 11.84
CA ASN A 188 -5.69 -26.48 10.67
C ASN A 188 -4.19 -26.35 10.34
N ALA A 189 -3.46 -25.50 11.05
CA ALA A 189 -2.04 -25.26 10.83
C ALA A 189 -1.20 -26.28 11.62
N LYS A 190 -0.20 -26.86 10.97
CA LYS A 190 0.86 -27.64 11.64
C LYS A 190 2.02 -26.73 12.06
N ALA A 191 3.06 -27.30 12.67
CA ALA A 191 4.29 -26.58 12.92
C ALA A 191 4.81 -25.80 11.69
N PHE A 192 5.19 -24.54 11.92
CA PHE A 192 5.67 -23.54 10.99
C PHE A 192 4.65 -23.03 9.95
N GLN A 193 3.36 -23.38 10.11
CA GLN A 193 2.27 -22.93 9.25
C GLN A 193 1.39 -21.84 9.90
N SER A 194 1.71 -21.43 11.13
CA SER A 194 1.03 -20.34 11.85
C SER A 194 1.98 -19.15 12.07
N TRP A 195 1.47 -17.91 11.93
CA TRP A 195 2.25 -16.70 12.18
C TRP A 195 2.64 -16.49 13.65
N HIS A 196 1.91 -17.11 14.58
CA HIS A 196 2.28 -17.10 16.00
C HIS A 196 3.69 -17.65 16.24
N GLN A 197 4.14 -18.58 15.39
CA GLN A 197 5.45 -19.23 15.52
C GLN A 197 6.61 -18.33 15.08
N TYR A 198 6.28 -17.20 14.48
CA TYR A 198 7.21 -16.19 14.00
C TYR A 198 7.06 -14.86 14.78
N GLY A 199 6.24 -14.84 15.85
CA GLY A 199 5.96 -13.61 16.61
C GLY A 199 5.16 -12.58 15.82
N LEU A 200 4.52 -12.97 14.72
CA LEU A 200 3.80 -12.10 13.79
C LEU A 200 2.28 -12.20 13.92
N ALA A 201 1.79 -12.84 14.99
CA ALA A 201 0.36 -12.90 15.30
C ALA A 201 0.10 -12.96 16.79
N ALA A 202 -1.10 -12.57 17.17
CA ALA A 202 -1.61 -12.64 18.52
C ALA A 202 -3.13 -12.78 18.52
N ASP A 203 -3.61 -13.55 19.50
CA ASP A 203 -5.02 -13.69 19.86
C ASP A 203 -5.29 -12.76 21.04
N CYS A 204 -6.28 -11.89 20.91
CA CYS A 204 -6.59 -10.84 21.87
C CYS A 204 -8.04 -10.94 22.39
N ALA A 205 -8.28 -10.36 23.56
CA ALA A 205 -9.62 -10.20 24.14
C ALA A 205 -9.69 -8.93 24.98
N PHE A 206 -10.83 -8.71 25.62
CA PHE A 206 -11.14 -7.49 26.34
C PHE A 206 -11.15 -7.70 27.84
N LEU A 207 -10.80 -6.64 28.58
CA LEU A 207 -10.98 -6.55 30.01
C LEU A 207 -12.20 -5.68 30.29
N ARG A 208 -13.09 -6.16 31.15
CA ARG A 208 -14.23 -5.40 31.68
C ARG A 208 -14.30 -5.65 33.17
N GLU A 209 -14.19 -4.58 33.97
CA GLU A 209 -14.24 -4.66 35.44
C GLU A 209 -13.21 -5.64 36.02
N GLY A 210 -12.01 -5.65 35.45
CA GLY A 210 -10.92 -6.54 35.88
C GLY A 210 -11.10 -8.01 35.48
N LYS A 211 -12.14 -8.35 34.71
CA LYS A 211 -12.39 -9.70 34.21
C LYS A 211 -12.14 -9.78 32.71
N LEU A 212 -11.67 -10.95 32.27
CA LEU A 212 -11.44 -11.24 30.86
C LEU A 212 -12.78 -11.62 30.20
N VAL A 213 -13.16 -10.91 29.14
CA VAL A 213 -14.36 -11.18 28.35
C VAL A 213 -13.90 -11.59 26.94
N ILE A 214 -14.04 -12.88 26.64
CA ILE A 214 -13.52 -13.50 25.41
C ILE A 214 -14.64 -13.84 24.41
N SER A 215 -15.78 -14.34 24.89
CA SER A 215 -16.78 -14.89 23.98
C SER A 215 -17.50 -13.80 23.18
N GLU A 216 -17.51 -13.96 21.87
CA GLU A 216 -18.28 -13.16 20.92
C GLU A 216 -19.81 -13.32 21.08
N ARG A 217 -20.27 -14.25 21.92
CA ARG A 217 -21.68 -14.34 22.33
C ARG A 217 -22.10 -13.18 23.22
N ASP A 218 -21.17 -12.54 23.92
CA ASP A 218 -21.42 -11.28 24.62
C ASP A 218 -21.49 -10.15 23.57
N PRO A 219 -22.63 -9.46 23.41
CA PRO A 219 -22.78 -8.41 22.39
C PRO A 219 -21.78 -7.25 22.53
N TRP A 220 -21.35 -6.95 23.75
CA TRP A 220 -20.33 -5.94 24.01
C TRP A 220 -18.96 -6.42 23.52
N ALA A 221 -18.60 -7.67 23.80
CA ALA A 221 -17.34 -8.23 23.31
C ALA A 221 -17.35 -8.34 21.77
N MET A 222 -18.46 -8.77 21.18
CA MET A 222 -18.61 -8.81 19.72
C MET A 222 -18.42 -7.43 19.09
N ARG A 223 -19.00 -6.39 19.68
CA ARG A 223 -18.79 -5.02 19.21
C ARG A 223 -17.33 -4.59 19.35
N GLY A 224 -16.70 -4.93 20.47
CA GLY A 224 -15.27 -4.74 20.68
C GLY A 224 -14.44 -5.40 19.58
N TYR A 225 -14.74 -6.64 19.22
CA TYR A 225 -14.01 -7.36 18.16
C TYR A 225 -14.17 -6.73 16.79
N GLN A 226 -15.36 -6.23 16.43
CA GLN A 226 -15.56 -5.51 15.18
C GLN A 226 -14.71 -4.25 15.10
N LEU A 227 -14.73 -3.45 16.17
CA LEU A 227 -13.91 -2.23 16.27
C LEU A 227 -12.43 -2.56 16.24
N PHE A 228 -12.00 -3.56 17.00
CA PHE A 228 -10.62 -4.03 17.02
C PHE A 228 -10.16 -4.48 15.62
N GLY A 229 -11.00 -5.22 14.90
CA GLY A 229 -10.74 -5.64 13.53
C GLY A 229 -10.53 -4.46 12.58
N GLU A 230 -11.45 -3.49 12.59
CA GLU A 230 -11.34 -2.27 11.79
C GLU A 230 -10.06 -1.47 12.10
N VAL A 231 -9.73 -1.33 13.40
CA VAL A 231 -8.51 -0.66 13.85
C VAL A 231 -7.27 -1.43 13.39
N ALA A 232 -7.22 -2.75 13.60
CA ALA A 232 -6.09 -3.58 13.19
C ALA A 232 -5.85 -3.52 11.68
N GLU A 233 -6.91 -3.62 10.88
CA GLU A 233 -6.86 -3.47 9.42
C GLU A 233 -6.32 -2.09 9.00
N SER A 234 -6.75 -1.00 9.67
CA SER A 234 -6.25 0.35 9.39
C SER A 234 -4.76 0.53 9.67
N LEU A 235 -4.19 -0.32 10.54
CA LEU A 235 -2.76 -0.37 10.88
C LEU A 235 -1.99 -1.39 10.02
N GLY A 236 -2.63 -1.91 8.97
CA GLY A 236 -2.03 -2.85 8.01
C GLY A 236 -1.86 -4.27 8.55
N LEU A 237 -2.57 -4.64 9.62
CA LEU A 237 -2.66 -6.02 10.08
C LEU A 237 -3.79 -6.74 9.32
N THR A 238 -3.67 -8.04 9.17
CA THR A 238 -4.79 -8.89 8.75
C THR A 238 -5.58 -9.32 9.97
N TRP A 239 -6.90 -9.21 9.91
CA TRP A 239 -7.80 -9.60 10.99
C TRP A 239 -8.52 -10.92 10.70
N GLY A 240 -8.55 -11.83 11.68
CA GLY A 240 -9.14 -13.17 11.56
C GLY A 240 -10.67 -13.18 11.46
N GLY A 241 -11.34 -12.09 11.89
CA GLY A 241 -12.78 -11.94 11.75
C GLY A 241 -13.29 -11.87 10.29
N ARG A 242 -12.39 -11.63 9.32
CA ARG A 242 -12.70 -11.71 7.89
C ARG A 242 -12.69 -13.12 7.33
N TRP A 243 -12.19 -14.11 8.09
CA TRP A 243 -12.07 -15.48 7.61
C TRP A 243 -13.40 -16.21 7.66
N LYS A 244 -13.50 -17.30 6.89
CA LYS A 244 -14.71 -18.15 6.90
C LYS A 244 -15.04 -18.72 8.29
N MET A 245 -14.00 -19.01 9.08
CA MET A 245 -14.14 -19.51 10.46
C MET A 245 -14.28 -18.39 11.51
N MET A 246 -14.12 -17.12 11.10
CA MET A 246 -14.34 -15.92 11.92
C MET A 246 -13.57 -15.91 13.25
N ASP A 247 -12.24 -15.89 13.18
CA ASP A 247 -11.41 -15.80 14.38
C ASP A 247 -11.28 -14.34 14.84
N PHE A 248 -12.28 -13.87 15.57
CA PHE A 248 -12.45 -12.46 15.90
C PHE A 248 -11.35 -11.86 16.79
N GLY A 249 -10.71 -12.67 17.62
CA GLY A 249 -9.61 -12.22 18.48
C GLY A 249 -8.26 -12.16 17.77
N HIS A 250 -8.16 -12.74 16.57
CA HIS A 250 -6.88 -12.96 15.92
C HIS A 250 -6.46 -11.80 15.02
N THR A 251 -5.18 -11.41 15.12
CA THR A 251 -4.54 -10.54 14.13
C THR A 251 -3.18 -11.10 13.74
N GLU A 252 -2.81 -10.91 12.47
CA GLU A 252 -1.52 -11.32 11.93
C GLU A 252 -0.91 -10.26 11.02
N LEU A 253 0.42 -10.11 11.06
CA LEU A 253 1.18 -9.38 10.05
C LEU A 253 1.74 -10.38 9.03
N ARG A 254 1.32 -10.24 7.77
CA ARG A 254 1.75 -11.13 6.69
C ARG A 254 3.04 -10.62 6.08
N VAL A 255 4.11 -11.40 6.21
CA VAL A 255 5.42 -11.09 5.65
C VAL A 255 5.81 -12.17 4.65
N ASP A 256 6.04 -11.79 3.40
CA ASP A 256 6.36 -12.74 2.33
C ASP A 256 7.64 -13.53 2.64
N GLY A 257 7.61 -14.84 2.36
CA GLY A 257 8.75 -15.73 2.53
C GLY A 257 9.04 -16.22 3.96
N VAL A 258 8.31 -15.75 4.98
CA VAL A 258 8.56 -16.13 6.38
C VAL A 258 7.86 -17.44 6.77
N ARG A 259 6.56 -17.57 6.46
CA ARG A 259 5.73 -18.72 6.86
C ARG A 259 5.71 -19.81 5.79
N LYS A 260 5.77 -21.09 6.21
CA LYS A 260 5.55 -22.21 5.29
C LYS A 260 4.08 -22.25 4.85
N LYS A 261 3.85 -22.53 3.56
CA LYS A 261 2.51 -22.70 3.00
C LYS A 261 1.91 -24.06 3.36
#